data_AF-A0A6J5DKX4-F1
#
_entry.id   AF-A0A6J5DKX4-F1
#
_cell.length_a   1.000
_cell.length_b   1.000
_cell.length_c   1.000
_cell.angle_alpha   90.00
_cell.angle_beta   90.00
_cell.angle_gamma   90.00
#
_symmetry.space_group_name_H-M   'P 1'
#
loop_
_entity.id
_entity.type
_entity.pdbx_description
1 polymer ?
#
loop_
_entity_poly.entity_id
_entity_poly.type
_entity_poly.pdbx_seq_one_letter_code
_entity_poly.pdbx_strand_id
1 'polypeptide(L)'
;MERGYKHELFLREAGFFVTLKHADSMPDTRIDAFLAVNDGGYPFLLGFVREGLGIRLVFNCYIHASLSRELQGVREVEVVEIAQGVERKYRTELLHSFD
;
A
#
# COMPACT_ATOMS: atom_id res chain seq x y z
N MET A 1 -15.53 4.86 -7.72
CA MET A 1 -15.78 3.43 -8.04
C MET A 1 -14.62 2.65 -7.44
N GLU A 2 -14.72 2.29 -6.16
CA GLU A 2 -13.73 1.42 -5.51
C GLU A 2 -13.75 0.08 -6.24
N ARG A 3 -12.66 -0.29 -6.92
CA ARG A 3 -12.51 -1.66 -7.41
C ARG A 3 -12.40 -2.54 -6.16
N GLY A 4 -13.37 -3.42 -5.96
CA GLY A 4 -13.59 -4.14 -4.71
C GLY A 4 -12.42 -5.04 -4.33
N TYR A 5 -11.59 -4.56 -3.41
CA TYR A 5 -10.62 -5.40 -2.73
C TYR A 5 -10.78 -5.21 -1.21
N LYS A 6 -10.53 -6.28 -0.45
CA LYS A 6 -10.33 -6.18 1.00
C LYS A 6 -8.85 -5.99 1.26
N HIS A 7 -8.49 -5.21 2.26
CA HIS A 7 -7.09 -5.00 2.62
C HIS A 7 -6.87 -5.23 4.11
N GLU A 8 -5.65 -5.63 4.44
CA GLU A 8 -5.17 -5.75 5.81
C GLU A 8 -3.77 -5.15 5.87
N LEU A 9 -3.53 -4.33 6.90
CA LEU A 9 -2.24 -3.67 7.14
C LEU A 9 -1.64 -4.25 8.43
N PHE A 10 -0.41 -4.73 8.36
CA PHE A 10 0.28 -5.28 9.53
C PHE A 10 1.68 -4.70 9.65
N LEU A 11 2.05 -4.24 10.85
CA LEU A 11 3.43 -3.99 11.21
C LEU A 11 3.92 -5.12 12.11
N ARG A 12 5.11 -5.64 11.83
CA ARG A 12 5.82 -6.62 12.66
C ARG A 12 7.27 -6.17 12.80
N GLU A 13 8.02 -6.77 13.73
CA GLU A 13 9.48 -6.52 13.86
C GLU A 13 10.22 -6.65 12.53
N ALA A 14 9.77 -7.57 11.66
CA ALA A 14 10.37 -7.83 10.36
C ALA A 14 10.01 -6.81 9.26
N GLY A 15 9.04 -5.92 9.48
CA GLY A 15 8.66 -4.89 8.49
C GLY A 15 7.16 -4.60 8.42
N PHE A 16 6.80 -3.83 7.39
CA PHE A 16 5.42 -3.46 7.09
C PHE A 16 4.85 -4.32 5.96
N PHE A 17 3.64 -4.82 6.16
CA PHE A 17 2.97 -5.78 5.28
C PHE A 17 1.61 -5.22 4.85
N VAL A 18 1.34 -5.32 3.55
CA VAL A 18 0.05 -4.97 2.95
C VAL A 18 -0.50 -6.18 2.23
N THR A 19 -1.63 -6.70 2.71
CA THR A 19 -2.36 -7.77 2.04
C THR A 19 -3.53 -7.18 1.27
N LEU A 20 -3.62 -7.44 -0.03
CA LEU A 20 -4.72 -7.03 -0.90
C LEU A 20 -5.45 -8.26 -1.44
N LYS A 21 -6.71 -8.42 -1.06
CA LYS A 21 -7.59 -9.50 -1.53
C LYS A 21 -8.54 -8.94 -2.59
N HIS A 22 -8.21 -9.16 -3.85
CA HIS A 22 -8.99 -8.70 -5.00
C HIS A 22 -10.25 -9.55 -5.17
N ALA A 23 -11.39 -8.92 -5.47
CA ALA A 23 -12.63 -9.65 -5.78
C ALA A 23 -12.58 -10.37 -7.13
N ASP A 24 -11.85 -9.81 -8.09
CA ASP A 24 -11.79 -10.28 -9.48
C ASP A 24 -10.43 -10.96 -9.78
N SER A 25 -9.97 -10.86 -11.03
CA SER A 25 -8.66 -11.34 -11.44
C SER A 25 -7.52 -10.53 -10.81
N MET A 26 -6.35 -11.17 -10.68
CA MET A 26 -5.12 -10.50 -10.29
C MET A 26 -4.84 -9.34 -11.25
N PRO A 27 -4.52 -8.12 -10.78
CA PRO A 27 -4.09 -7.04 -11.65
C PRO A 27 -2.81 -7.39 -12.41
N ASP A 28 -2.73 -7.07 -13.69
CA ASP A 28 -1.53 -7.35 -14.50
C ASP A 28 -0.29 -6.60 -13.97
N THR A 29 -0.50 -5.37 -13.51
CA THR A 29 0.56 -4.53 -12.95
C THR A 29 0.65 -4.65 -11.43
N ARG A 30 1.87 -4.60 -10.92
CA ARG A 30 2.15 -4.53 -9.48
C ARG A 30 2.12 -3.09 -8.98
N ILE A 31 1.98 -2.91 -7.67
CA ILE A 31 2.16 -1.61 -7.03
C ILE A 31 3.66 -1.26 -7.03
N ASP A 32 3.99 -0.12 -7.61
CA ASP A 32 5.39 0.33 -7.78
C ASP A 32 5.96 1.01 -6.54
N ALA A 33 5.10 1.59 -5.70
CA ALA A 33 5.46 2.10 -4.38
C ALA A 33 4.19 2.38 -3.56
N PHE A 34 4.39 2.46 -2.25
CA PHE A 34 3.46 3.08 -1.32
C PHE A 34 3.96 4.45 -0.88
N LEU A 35 3.04 5.37 -0.58
CA LEU A 35 3.31 6.68 -0.02
C LEU A 35 2.49 6.85 1.25
N ALA A 36 3.18 6.98 2.39
CA ALA A 36 2.59 7.44 3.64
C ALA A 36 2.55 8.96 3.63
N VAL A 37 1.34 9.53 3.78
CA VAL A 37 1.10 10.97 3.81
C VAL A 37 0.45 11.32 5.15
N ASN A 38 0.84 12.46 5.72
CA ASN A 38 0.12 13.07 6.81
C ASN A 38 -0.51 14.39 6.35
N ASP A 39 -1.81 14.38 6.07
CA ASP A 39 -2.54 15.58 5.68
C ASP A 39 -3.18 16.23 6.91
N GLY A 40 -2.47 17.20 7.50
CA GLY A 40 -3.01 18.01 8.60
C GLY A 40 -3.44 17.22 9.85
N GLY A 41 -2.83 16.06 10.11
CA GLY A 41 -3.19 15.17 11.22
C GLY A 41 -4.09 13.99 10.82
N TYR A 42 -4.42 13.86 9.53
CA TYR A 42 -5.16 12.72 8.97
C TYR A 42 -4.23 11.88 8.09
N PRO A 43 -3.55 10.87 8.67
CA PRO A 43 -2.62 10.08 7.90
C PRO A 43 -3.35 9.07 7.02
N PHE A 44 -2.82 8.88 5.81
CA PHE A 44 -3.30 7.88 4.87
C PHE A 44 -2.13 7.25 4.11
N LEU A 45 -2.40 6.07 3.56
CA LEU A 45 -1.46 5.28 2.78
C LEU A 45 -2.00 5.15 1.36
N LEU A 46 -1.19 5.58 0.40
CA LEU A 46 -1.46 5.47 -1.03
C LEU A 46 -0.59 4.37 -1.62
N GLY A 47 -1.14 3.49 -2.45
CA GLY A 47 -0.38 2.60 -3.32
C GLY A 47 -0.62 2.97 -4.77
N PHE A 48 0.45 3.09 -5.55
CA PHE A 48 0.37 3.59 -6.91
C PHE A 48 1.27 2.84 -7.88
N VAL A 49 0.94 2.97 -9.16
CA VAL A 49 1.74 2.54 -10.30
C VAL A 49 2.29 3.80 -10.98
N ARG A 50 3.57 3.78 -11.35
CA ARG A 50 4.22 4.83 -12.15
C ARG A 50 3.81 4.62 -13.61
N GLU A 51 3.31 5.67 -14.23
CA GLU A 51 2.94 5.70 -15.64
C GLU A 51 3.77 6.79 -16.34
N GLY A 52 3.88 6.75 -17.67
CA GLY A 52 4.89 7.52 -18.42
C GLY A 52 5.07 8.99 -18.00
N LEU A 53 3.98 9.71 -17.70
CA LEU A 53 4.03 11.11 -17.23
C LEU A 53 3.36 11.33 -15.86
N GLY A 54 3.09 10.28 -15.09
CA GLY A 54 2.34 10.44 -13.85
C GLY A 54 2.26 9.20 -12.99
N ILE A 55 1.28 9.19 -12.09
CA ILE A 55 0.98 8.06 -11.22
C ILE A 55 -0.50 7.70 -11.34
N ARG A 56 -0.79 6.41 -11.29
CA ARG A 56 -2.16 5.91 -11.11
C ARG A 56 -2.31 5.35 -9.71
N LEU A 57 -3.18 5.97 -8.92
CA LEU A 57 -3.57 5.45 -7.61
C LEU A 57 -4.39 4.17 -7.78
N VAL A 58 -3.96 3.12 -7.07
CA VAL A 58 -4.63 1.80 -7.07
C VAL A 58 -4.99 1.33 -5.66
N PHE A 59 -4.40 1.96 -4.65
CA PHE A 59 -4.73 1.76 -3.25
C PHE A 59 -4.80 3.11 -2.54
N ASN A 60 -5.82 3.30 -1.70
CA ASN A 60 -5.92 4.44 -0.79
C ASN A 60 -6.63 3.97 0.49
N CYS A 61 -6.03 4.23 1.65
CA CYS A 61 -6.62 3.91 2.94
C CYS A 61 -6.18 4.89 4.01
N TYR A 62 -7.12 5.36 4.84
CA TYR A 62 -6.79 6.05 6.08
C TYR A 62 -6.09 5.10 7.05
N ILE A 63 -5.00 5.56 7.63
CA ILE A 63 -4.27 4.80 8.65
C ILE A 63 -4.38 5.50 10.00
N HIS A 64 -4.20 4.74 11.07
CA HIS A 64 -4.17 5.32 12.40
C HIS A 64 -2.87 6.13 12.61
N ALA A 65 -2.93 7.20 13.41
CA ALA A 65 -1.78 8.06 13.68
C ALA A 65 -0.58 7.33 14.31
N SER A 66 -0.83 6.30 15.13
CA SER A 66 0.24 5.45 15.67
C SER A 66 0.99 4.71 14.56
N LEU A 67 0.25 4.08 13.64
CA LEU A 67 0.84 3.38 12.50
C LEU A 67 1.65 4.36 11.63
N SER A 68 1.11 5.55 11.34
CA SER A 68 1.84 6.58 10.59
C SER A 68 3.19 6.93 11.23
N ARG A 69 3.26 7.01 12.56
CA ARG A 69 4.51 7.29 13.28
C ARG A 69 5.50 6.14 13.16
N GLU A 70 5.02 4.91 13.32
CA GLU A 70 5.85 3.71 13.22
C GLU A 70 6.43 3.53 11.80
N LEU A 71 5.67 3.92 10.77
CA LEU A 71 6.13 3.86 9.39
C LEU A 71 7.31 4.80 9.07
N GLN A 72 7.57 5.85 9.86
CA GLN A 72 8.66 6.82 9.59
C GLN A 72 10.05 6.15 9.44
N GLY A 73 10.28 5.04 10.14
CA GLY A 73 11.52 4.26 10.07
C GLY A 73 11.54 3.17 9.00
N VAL A 74 10.43 2.95 8.28
CA VAL A 74 10.27 1.87 7.31
C VAL A 74 10.55 2.39 5.89
N ARG A 75 11.25 1.60 5.08
CA ARG A 75 11.61 1.96 3.69
C ARG A 75 11.02 1.04 2.63
N GLU A 76 10.54 -0.12 3.03
CA GLU A 76 9.99 -1.12 2.13
C GLU A 76 8.67 -1.68 2.69
N VAL A 77 7.81 -2.10 1.77
CA VAL A 77 6.55 -2.78 2.06
C VAL A 77 6.59 -4.17 1.46
N GLU A 78 6.27 -5.18 2.26
CA GLU A 78 5.95 -6.51 1.75
C GLU A 78 4.49 -6.56 1.31
N VAL A 79 4.26 -6.80 0.02
CA VAL A 79 2.94 -6.83 -0.57
C VAL A 79 2.54 -8.27 -0.85
N VAL A 80 1.35 -8.64 -0.40
CA VAL A 80 0.72 -9.92 -0.69
C VAL A 80 -0.60 -9.66 -1.40
N GLU A 81 -0.65 -9.91 -2.70
CA GLU A 81 -1.88 -9.84 -3.47
C GLU A 81 -2.49 -11.23 -3.61
N ILE A 82 -3.80 -11.34 -3.42
CA ILE A 82 -4.56 -12.58 -3.49
C ILE A 82 -5.75 -12.36 -4.41
N ALA A 83 -5.90 -13.20 -5.43
CA ALA A 83 -7.02 -13.20 -6.35
C ALA A 83 -7.34 -14.62 -6.81
N GLN A 84 -8.62 -15.02 -6.76
CA GLN A 84 -9.09 -16.34 -7.24
C GLN A 84 -8.25 -17.55 -6.75
N GLY A 85 -7.77 -17.52 -5.50
CA GLY A 85 -6.95 -18.59 -4.91
C GLY A 85 -5.47 -18.57 -5.30
N VAL A 86 -5.03 -17.57 -6.08
CA VAL A 86 -3.63 -17.34 -6.45
C VAL A 86 -3.03 -16.22 -5.62
N GLU A 87 -1.78 -16.40 -5.19
CA GLU A 87 -1.05 -15.44 -4.37
C GLU A 87 0.18 -14.89 -5.12
N ARG A 88 0.39 -13.57 -5.04
CA ARG A 88 1.55 -12.86 -5.59
C ARG A 88 2.22 -12.05 -4.47
N LYS A 89 3.47 -12.40 -4.15
CA LYS A 89 4.30 -11.71 -3.15
C LYS A 89 5.41 -10.91 -3.78
N TYR A 90 5.64 -9.70 -3.30
CA TYR A 90 6.76 -8.86 -3.72
C TYR A 90 7.07 -7.77 -2.68
N ARG A 91 8.24 -7.16 -2.81
CA ARG A 91 8.61 -5.97 -2.05
C ARG A 91 8.55 -4.74 -2.93
N THR A 92 8.19 -3.61 -2.34
CA THR A 92 8.13 -2.32 -3.01
C THR A 92 8.51 -1.20 -2.04
N GLU A 93 8.80 -0.01 -2.56
CA GLU A 93 9.24 1.12 -1.75
C GLU A 93 8.11 1.67 -0.87
N LEU A 94 8.47 2.11 0.35
CA LEU A 94 7.64 2.99 1.17
C LEU A 94 8.23 4.39 1.18
N LEU A 95 7.56 5.29 0.47
CA LEU A 95 7.85 6.71 0.44
C LEU A 95 7.11 7.44 1.56
N HIS A 96 7.66 8.58 1.92
CA HIS A 96 7.15 9.41 3.01
C HIS A 96 7.00 10.83 2.53
N SER A 97 5.79 11.38 2.68
CA SER A 97 5.52 12.80 2.56
C SER A 97 5.08 13.29 3.94
N PHE A 98 6.06 13.59 4.77
CA PHE A 98 5.86 14.29 6.03
C PHE A 98 6.42 15.69 5.82
N ASP A 99 5.55 16.70 5.89
CA ASP A 99 5.99 18.09 6.08
C ASP A 99 6.52 18.29 7.51
#